data_AF-A0A7M7TE49-F1
#
_entry.id   AF-A0A7M7TE49-F1
#
_cell.length_a   1.000
_cell.length_b   1.000
_cell.length_c   1.000
_cell.angle_alpha   90.00
_cell.angle_beta   90.00
_cell.angle_gamma   90.00
#
_symmetry.space_group_name_H-M   'P 1'
#
loop_
_entity.id
_entity.type
_entity.pdbx_description
1 polymer ?
#
loop_
_entity_poly.entity_id
_entity_poly.type
_entity_poly.pdbx_seq_one_letter_code
_entity_poly.pdbx_strand_id
1 'polypeptide(L)'
;MLFEKPFWNLDDDERVLWFPFIWDDDSKNQIEADLEKKWLLGMNGAMTVEYKPRLLLLWITGKYVKHMENLPEDVVFNNSVENLQRFFGKSYNVSKPIAMMRSRWYSNPHFEGSYSYRSVESHKRQVYPEMLERPLNEDNLKLLFAGEATESARFSTVDGAIQSGWKAADRLIEHYEKSSGTLHGEKKMLRLLKTSGEST
;
A
#
# COMPACT_ATOMS: atom_id res chain seq x y z
N MET A 1 1.21 -16.17 3.89
CA MET A 1 0.98 -17.57 4.27
C MET A 1 2.10 -18.01 5.21
N LEU A 2 1.77 -18.74 6.27
CA LEU A 2 2.69 -19.26 7.28
C LEU A 2 2.95 -20.75 7.01
N PHE A 3 4.21 -21.15 7.06
CA PHE A 3 4.64 -22.53 6.85
C PHE A 3 5.29 -23.09 8.12
N GLU A 4 5.24 -24.41 8.29
CA GLU A 4 5.97 -25.06 9.39
C GLU A 4 7.49 -24.92 9.19
N LYS A 5 7.95 -25.16 7.96
CA LYS A 5 9.32 -24.95 7.49
C LYS A 5 9.31 -24.25 6.13
N PRO A 6 10.19 -23.27 5.88
CA PRO A 6 10.29 -22.63 4.58
C PRO A 6 10.81 -23.64 3.54
N PHE A 7 10.15 -23.71 2.38
CA PHE A 7 10.64 -24.53 1.25
C PHE A 7 11.57 -23.76 0.31
N TRP A 8 11.73 -22.45 0.52
CA TRP A 8 12.41 -21.50 -0.36
C TRP A 8 13.79 -21.04 0.15
N ASN A 9 14.21 -21.50 1.33
CA ASN A 9 15.56 -21.23 1.83
C ASN A 9 16.49 -22.33 1.31
N LEU A 10 17.39 -21.96 0.42
CA LEU A 10 18.45 -22.84 -0.08
C LEU A 10 19.54 -22.94 1.00
N ASP A 11 20.25 -24.07 1.05
CA ASP A 11 21.20 -24.44 2.12
C ASP A 11 22.41 -23.47 2.29
N ASP A 12 22.53 -22.44 1.45
CA ASP A 12 23.71 -21.58 1.30
C ASP A 12 23.57 -20.16 1.90
N ASP A 13 22.68 -19.94 2.88
CA ASP A 13 22.44 -18.62 3.54
C ASP A 13 21.97 -17.48 2.60
N GLU A 14 21.82 -17.74 1.30
CA GLU A 14 21.29 -16.80 0.32
C GLU A 14 19.76 -16.70 0.43
N ARG A 15 19.30 -15.50 0.82
CA ARG A 15 17.87 -15.22 0.96
C ARG A 15 17.31 -14.61 -0.32
N VAL A 16 16.46 -15.36 -1.02
CA VAL A 16 15.65 -14.79 -2.10
C VAL A 16 14.56 -13.89 -1.50
N LEU A 17 14.55 -12.62 -1.90
CA LEU A 17 13.58 -11.63 -1.40
C LEU A 17 12.27 -11.64 -2.19
N TRP A 18 12.34 -11.83 -3.51
CA TRP A 18 11.22 -11.70 -4.44
C TRP A 18 11.20 -12.84 -5.46
N PHE A 19 10.02 -13.40 -5.68
CA PHE A 19 9.75 -14.43 -6.67
C PHE A 19 8.66 -13.94 -7.64
N PRO A 20 9.02 -13.46 -8.85
CA PRO A 20 8.03 -13.03 -9.82
C PRO A 20 7.28 -14.22 -10.41
N PHE A 21 5.97 -14.07 -10.59
CA PHE A 21 5.13 -15.06 -11.28
C PHE A 21 4.90 -14.62 -12.72
N ILE A 22 5.52 -15.34 -13.65
CA ILE A 22 5.42 -15.09 -15.09
C ILE A 22 4.66 -16.26 -15.70
N TRP A 23 3.51 -15.97 -16.29
CA TRP A 23 2.66 -16.96 -16.93
C TRP A 23 3.07 -17.16 -18.39
N ASP A 24 3.15 -18.41 -18.83
CA ASP A 24 3.08 -18.73 -20.25
C ASP A 24 1.63 -18.56 -20.77
N ASP A 25 1.48 -18.40 -22.09
CA ASP A 25 0.20 -18.10 -22.70
C ASP A 25 -0.84 -19.22 -22.48
N ASP A 26 -0.43 -20.48 -22.53
CA ASP A 26 -1.34 -21.63 -22.36
C ASP A 26 -1.89 -21.68 -20.92
N SER A 27 -1.01 -21.62 -19.92
CA SER A 27 -1.40 -21.59 -18.51
C SER A 27 -2.26 -20.37 -18.19
N LYS A 28 -1.92 -19.21 -18.75
CA LYS A 28 -2.71 -17.99 -18.57
C LYS A 28 -4.12 -18.15 -19.12
N ASN A 29 -4.25 -18.63 -20.36
CA ASN A 29 -5.55 -18.82 -21.01
C ASN A 29 -6.43 -19.83 -20.24
N GLN A 30 -5.83 -20.89 -19.71
CA GLN A 30 -6.53 -21.86 -18.87
C GLN A 30 -7.07 -21.22 -17.58
N ILE A 31 -6.26 -20.42 -16.88
CA ILE A 31 -6.70 -19.73 -15.65
C ILE A 31 -7.71 -18.61 -15.95
N GLU A 32 -7.58 -17.93 -17.08
CA GLU A 32 -8.53 -16.89 -17.49
C GLU A 32 -9.93 -17.47 -17.76
N ALA A 33 -10.01 -18.69 -18.29
CA ALA A 33 -11.26 -19.40 -18.52
C ALA A 33 -11.92 -19.91 -17.22
N ASP A 34 -11.16 -20.12 -16.15
CA ASP A 34 -11.67 -20.55 -14.84
C ASP A 34 -12.21 -19.35 -14.05
N LEU A 35 -13.54 -19.22 -13.98
CA LEU A 35 -14.19 -18.10 -13.30
C LEU A 35 -13.89 -18.02 -11.81
N GLU A 36 -13.62 -19.14 -11.13
CA GLU A 36 -13.24 -19.14 -9.72
C GLU A 36 -11.79 -18.71 -9.56
N LYS A 37 -10.89 -19.19 -10.42
CA LYS A 37 -9.44 -19.03 -10.29
C LYS A 37 -8.82 -17.87 -11.06
N LYS A 38 -9.55 -17.21 -11.97
CA LYS A 38 -9.02 -16.10 -12.79
C LYS A 38 -8.34 -14.98 -12.01
N TRP A 39 -8.66 -14.80 -10.73
CA TRP A 39 -7.99 -13.81 -9.87
C TRP A 39 -6.52 -14.13 -9.60
N LEU A 40 -6.10 -15.39 -9.75
CA LEU A 40 -4.71 -15.82 -9.62
C LEU A 40 -3.79 -15.11 -10.63
N LEU A 41 -4.33 -14.65 -11.77
CA LEU A 41 -3.59 -13.82 -12.73
C LEU A 41 -3.17 -12.46 -12.14
N GLY A 42 -3.82 -12.01 -11.07
CA GLY A 42 -3.44 -10.82 -10.33
C GLY A 42 -2.34 -11.06 -9.30
N MET A 43 -2.04 -12.32 -8.96
CA MET A 43 -0.96 -12.69 -8.06
C MET A 43 0.37 -12.59 -8.82
N ASN A 44 1.08 -11.47 -8.67
CA ASN A 44 2.26 -11.16 -9.47
C ASN A 44 3.56 -11.75 -8.91
N GLY A 45 3.52 -12.28 -7.69
CA GLY A 45 4.66 -12.94 -7.09
C GLY A 45 4.49 -13.21 -5.60
N ALA A 46 5.56 -13.78 -5.05
CA ALA A 46 5.72 -14.06 -3.64
C ALA A 46 6.99 -13.41 -3.10
N MET A 47 7.00 -13.05 -1.81
CA MET A 47 8.16 -12.44 -1.18
C MET A 47 8.39 -12.91 0.25
N THR A 48 9.66 -12.98 0.65
CA THR A 48 10.01 -13.35 2.02
C THR A 48 9.90 -12.15 2.94
N VAL A 49 9.40 -12.37 4.16
CA VAL A 49 9.20 -11.29 5.15
C VAL A 49 10.41 -11.18 6.07
N GLU A 50 10.96 -9.97 6.19
CA GLU A 50 12.14 -9.71 7.04
C GLU A 50 11.90 -10.13 8.49
N TYR A 51 12.90 -10.78 9.10
CA TYR A 51 12.85 -11.35 10.45
C TYR A 51 11.70 -12.36 10.69
N LYS A 52 11.05 -12.86 9.63
CA LYS A 52 9.95 -13.83 9.69
C LYS A 52 10.17 -14.96 8.68
N PRO A 53 11.14 -15.87 8.95
CA PRO A 53 11.62 -16.86 7.97
C PRO A 53 10.56 -17.88 7.52
N ARG A 54 9.46 -18.02 8.27
CA ARG A 54 8.35 -18.94 7.97
C ARG A 54 7.18 -18.28 7.23
N LEU A 55 7.27 -16.97 6.97
CA LEU A 55 6.22 -16.22 6.29
C LEU A 55 6.60 -15.93 4.83
N LEU A 56 5.70 -16.33 3.95
CA LEU A 56 5.72 -15.97 2.53
C LEU A 56 4.53 -15.04 2.24
N LEU A 57 4.79 -13.82 1.80
CA LEU A 57 3.76 -12.86 1.41
C LEU A 57 3.44 -13.05 -0.07
N LEU A 58 2.15 -13.16 -0.41
CA LEU A 58 1.67 -13.22 -1.80
C LEU A 58 1.10 -11.86 -2.16
N TRP A 59 1.50 -11.30 -3.30
CA TRP A 59 1.10 -9.96 -3.71
C TRP A 59 0.08 -10.02 -4.84
N ILE A 60 -1.10 -9.45 -4.63
CA ILE A 60 -2.23 -9.47 -5.57
C ILE A 60 -2.58 -8.04 -5.97
N THR A 61 -2.75 -7.80 -7.27
CA THR A 61 -2.93 -6.45 -7.81
C THR A 61 -4.03 -6.36 -8.88
N GLY A 62 -4.41 -5.12 -9.20
CA GLY A 62 -5.27 -4.80 -10.33
C GLY A 62 -6.73 -5.23 -10.16
N LYS A 63 -7.40 -5.47 -11.30
CA LYS A 63 -8.84 -5.79 -11.36
C LYS A 63 -9.22 -7.07 -10.61
N TYR A 64 -8.25 -7.93 -10.32
CA TYR A 64 -8.44 -9.24 -9.71
C TYR A 64 -8.67 -9.19 -8.20
N VAL A 65 -8.26 -8.11 -7.53
CA VAL A 65 -8.40 -7.94 -6.08
C VAL A 65 -9.86 -8.06 -5.64
N LYS A 66 -10.78 -7.39 -6.35
CA LYS A 66 -12.22 -7.42 -6.02
C LYS A 66 -12.79 -8.83 -6.07
N HIS A 67 -12.40 -9.60 -7.09
CA HIS A 67 -12.83 -10.99 -7.23
C HIS A 67 -12.28 -11.84 -6.07
N MET A 68 -10.98 -11.72 -5.79
CA MET A 68 -10.32 -12.45 -4.71
C MET A 68 -10.93 -12.13 -3.33
N GLU A 69 -11.23 -10.88 -3.02
CA GLU A 69 -11.81 -10.49 -1.73
C GLU A 69 -13.23 -11.04 -1.51
N ASN A 70 -14.00 -11.24 -2.58
CA ASN A 70 -15.36 -11.80 -2.54
C ASN A 70 -15.40 -13.32 -2.34
N LEU A 71 -14.27 -14.02 -2.50
CA LEU A 71 -14.21 -15.46 -2.33
C LEU A 71 -14.09 -15.88 -0.86
N PRO A 72 -14.65 -17.04 -0.48
CA PRO A 72 -14.43 -17.66 0.82
C PRO A 72 -12.94 -17.86 1.15
N GLU A 73 -12.61 -17.88 2.44
CA GLU A 73 -11.22 -17.92 2.89
C GLU A 73 -10.51 -19.23 2.56
N ASP A 74 -11.20 -20.35 2.68
CA ASP A 74 -10.74 -21.68 2.31
C ASP A 74 -10.51 -21.81 0.79
N VAL A 75 -11.39 -21.23 -0.03
CA VAL A 75 -11.22 -21.17 -1.48
C VAL A 75 -9.96 -20.39 -1.85
N VAL A 76 -9.77 -19.20 -1.29
CA VAL A 76 -8.55 -18.40 -1.54
C VAL A 76 -7.31 -19.11 -1.03
N PHE A 77 -7.38 -19.76 0.12
CA PHE A 77 -6.29 -20.55 0.67
C PHE A 77 -5.88 -21.67 -0.28
N ASN A 78 -6.82 -22.53 -0.68
CA ASN A 78 -6.56 -23.68 -1.53
C ASN A 78 -6.05 -23.25 -2.91
N ASN A 79 -6.66 -22.23 -3.52
CA ASN A 79 -6.22 -21.68 -4.80
C ASN A 79 -4.81 -21.07 -4.71
N SER A 80 -4.46 -20.43 -3.58
CA SER A 80 -3.09 -19.93 -3.35
C SER A 80 -2.08 -21.07 -3.23
N VAL A 81 -2.41 -22.15 -2.51
CA VAL A 81 -1.54 -23.34 -2.40
C VAL A 81 -1.33 -24.00 -3.75
N GLU A 82 -2.40 -24.18 -4.54
CA GLU A 82 -2.30 -24.72 -5.89
C GLU A 82 -1.41 -23.84 -6.78
N ASN A 83 -1.56 -22.50 -6.67
CA ASN A 83 -0.73 -21.59 -7.47
C ASN A 83 0.75 -21.64 -7.06
N LEU A 84 1.04 -21.74 -5.77
CA LEU A 84 2.41 -21.97 -5.30
C LEU A 84 2.98 -23.29 -5.83
N GLN A 85 2.19 -24.36 -5.83
CA GLN A 85 2.61 -25.64 -6.43
C GLN A 85 2.87 -25.50 -7.94
N ARG A 86 2.05 -24.73 -8.66
CA ARG A 86 2.21 -24.47 -10.11
C ARG A 86 3.56 -23.79 -10.41
N PHE A 87 3.91 -22.76 -9.64
CA PHE A 87 5.13 -21.97 -9.89
C PHE A 87 6.40 -22.62 -9.32
N PHE A 88 6.32 -23.24 -8.13
CA PHE A 88 7.49 -23.74 -7.42
C PHE A 88 7.64 -25.26 -7.46
N GLY A 89 6.59 -26.01 -7.75
CA GLY A 89 6.55 -27.47 -7.57
C GLY A 89 7.49 -28.27 -8.47
N LYS A 90 8.03 -27.66 -9.54
CA LYS A 90 9.07 -28.29 -10.38
C LYS A 90 10.46 -28.22 -9.75
N SER A 91 10.72 -27.19 -8.94
CA SER A 91 12.05 -26.92 -8.37
C SER A 91 12.13 -27.17 -6.87
N TYR A 92 10.99 -27.13 -6.17
CA TYR A 92 10.90 -27.22 -4.72
C TYR A 92 9.85 -28.23 -4.28
N ASN A 93 10.09 -28.86 -3.14
CA ASN A 93 9.06 -29.61 -2.42
C ASN A 93 8.17 -28.64 -1.63
N VAL A 94 7.17 -28.06 -2.29
CA VAL A 94 6.28 -27.05 -1.71
C VAL A 94 5.42 -27.68 -0.61
N SER A 95 5.80 -27.47 0.65
CA SER A 95 5.00 -27.90 1.80
C SER A 95 3.70 -27.11 1.90
N LYS A 96 2.61 -27.71 2.40
CA LYS A 96 1.35 -27.00 2.65
C LYS A 96 1.54 -25.95 3.77
N PRO A 97 1.10 -24.69 3.58
CA PRO A 97 1.04 -23.71 4.66
C PRO A 97 0.14 -24.19 5.81
N ILE A 98 0.46 -23.78 7.03
CA ILE A 98 -0.34 -24.07 8.24
C ILE A 98 -1.39 -22.98 8.53
N ALA A 99 -1.20 -21.76 8.01
CA ALA A 99 -2.14 -20.66 8.18
C ALA A 99 -2.01 -19.61 7.05
N MET A 100 -3.06 -18.82 6.87
CA MET A 100 -3.07 -17.66 5.99
C MET A 100 -3.74 -16.48 6.68
N MET A 101 -3.22 -15.28 6.43
CA MET A 101 -3.94 -14.03 6.68
C MET A 101 -4.09 -13.33 5.33
N ARG A 102 -5.28 -12.79 5.10
CA ARG A 102 -5.64 -12.06 3.88
C ARG A 102 -6.11 -10.67 4.25
N SER A 103 -5.50 -9.64 3.64
CA SER A 103 -6.02 -8.27 3.70
C SER A 103 -7.26 -8.14 2.79
N ARG A 104 -8.18 -7.26 3.19
CA ARG A 104 -9.35 -6.87 2.38
C ARG A 104 -9.47 -5.36 2.33
N TRP A 105 -8.58 -4.71 1.60
CA TRP A 105 -8.51 -3.25 1.56
C TRP A 105 -9.66 -2.65 0.74
N TYR A 106 -10.03 -3.30 -0.36
CA TYR A 106 -11.06 -2.78 -1.25
C TYR A 106 -12.46 -2.83 -0.63
N SER A 107 -12.81 -3.94 0.01
CA SER A 107 -14.13 -4.16 0.62
C SER A 107 -14.27 -3.62 2.04
N ASN A 108 -13.20 -3.11 2.66
CA ASN A 108 -13.30 -2.52 3.98
C ASN A 108 -13.93 -1.11 3.90
N PRO A 109 -15.06 -0.84 4.58
CA PRO A 109 -15.79 0.42 4.47
C PRO A 109 -15.05 1.64 5.06
N HIS A 110 -13.95 1.43 5.79
CA HIS A 110 -13.13 2.50 6.34
C HIS A 110 -11.95 2.89 5.43
N PHE A 111 -11.65 2.09 4.40
CA PHE A 111 -10.52 2.34 3.49
C PHE A 111 -10.94 2.42 2.02
N GLU A 112 -11.87 1.56 1.58
CA GLU A 112 -12.41 1.49 0.21
C GLU A 112 -11.34 1.36 -0.90
N GLY A 113 -10.15 0.91 -0.53
CA GLY A 113 -8.95 0.93 -1.37
C GLY A 113 -7.68 0.79 -0.54
N SER A 114 -6.53 0.68 -1.20
CA SER A 114 -5.24 0.57 -0.53
C SER A 114 -4.61 1.94 -0.27
N TYR A 115 -4.42 2.72 -1.33
CA TYR A 115 -3.80 4.04 -1.33
C TYR A 115 -4.11 4.73 -2.65
N SER A 116 -3.99 6.05 -2.70
CA SER A 116 -4.21 6.85 -3.89
C SER A 116 -3.23 6.48 -5.00
N TYR A 117 -3.60 6.74 -6.25
CA TYR A 117 -2.68 6.67 -7.38
C TYR A 117 -3.06 7.72 -8.41
N ARG A 118 -2.08 8.28 -9.12
CA ARG A 118 -2.34 9.20 -10.22
C ARG A 118 -2.63 8.42 -11.49
N SER A 119 -3.90 8.42 -11.89
CA SER A 119 -4.35 7.76 -13.11
C SER A 119 -4.16 8.65 -14.34
N VAL A 120 -4.11 8.03 -15.52
CA VAL A 120 -4.16 8.75 -16.81
C VAL A 120 -5.37 9.67 -16.87
N GLU A 121 -6.51 9.25 -16.30
CA GLU A 121 -7.73 10.05 -16.27
C GLU A 121 -7.61 11.27 -15.35
N SER A 122 -7.03 11.13 -14.15
CA SER A 122 -6.77 12.28 -13.26
C SER A 122 -5.85 13.30 -13.91
N HIS A 123 -4.87 12.85 -14.70
CA HIS A 123 -3.98 13.74 -15.44
C HIS A 123 -4.72 14.49 -16.55
N LYS A 124 -5.52 13.79 -17.36
CA LYS A 124 -6.37 14.41 -18.40
C LYS A 124 -7.33 15.44 -17.83
N ARG A 125 -7.89 15.16 -16.65
CA ARG A 125 -8.79 16.08 -15.93
C ARG A 125 -8.07 17.15 -15.12
N GLN A 126 -6.74 17.16 -15.12
CA GLN A 126 -5.92 18.09 -14.35
C GLN A 126 -6.28 18.11 -12.85
N VAL A 127 -6.57 16.93 -12.29
CA VAL A 127 -6.83 16.75 -10.86
C VAL A 127 -5.53 16.33 -10.18
N TYR A 128 -5.12 17.08 -9.16
CA TYR A 128 -3.85 16.88 -8.45
C TYR A 128 -4.03 16.86 -6.92
N PRO A 129 -3.14 16.17 -6.17
CA PRO A 129 -3.18 16.12 -4.70
C PRO A 129 -3.29 17.49 -4.03
N GLU A 130 -2.62 18.52 -4.56
CA GLU A 130 -2.66 19.89 -4.03
C GLU A 130 -4.06 20.50 -4.07
N MET A 131 -4.92 20.04 -4.98
CA MET A 131 -6.31 20.49 -5.02
C MET A 131 -7.11 19.91 -3.85
N LEU A 132 -6.77 18.70 -3.39
CA LEU A 132 -7.39 18.04 -2.25
C LEU A 132 -6.92 18.66 -0.93
N GLU A 133 -5.71 19.22 -0.87
CA GLU A 133 -5.17 19.89 0.32
C GLU A 133 -5.80 21.26 0.61
N ARG A 134 -6.50 21.86 -0.36
CA ARG A 134 -7.03 23.23 -0.24
C ARG A 134 -8.17 23.28 0.79
N PRO A 135 -8.20 24.30 1.66
CA PRO A 135 -9.36 24.51 2.53
C PRO A 135 -10.56 24.93 1.68
N LEU A 136 -11.77 24.66 2.16
CA LEU A 136 -12.98 25.13 1.48
C LEU A 136 -13.11 26.66 1.51
N ASN A 137 -12.56 27.30 2.54
CA ASN A 137 -12.55 28.76 2.70
C ASN A 137 -11.28 29.16 3.47
N GLU A 138 -10.41 29.97 2.86
CA GLU A 138 -9.15 30.43 3.47
C GLU A 138 -9.33 31.46 4.59
N ASP A 139 -10.40 32.26 4.51
CA ASP A 139 -10.74 33.28 5.51
C ASP A 139 -11.48 32.71 6.72
N ASN A 140 -11.93 31.46 6.63
CA ASN A 140 -12.69 30.78 7.68
C ASN A 140 -12.39 29.28 7.67
N LEU A 141 -11.28 28.89 8.32
CA LEU A 141 -10.78 27.52 8.35
C LEU A 141 -11.62 26.59 9.25
N LYS A 142 -12.84 26.26 8.81
CA LYS A 142 -13.73 25.29 9.49
C LYS A 142 -13.46 23.84 9.11
N LEU A 143 -12.98 23.62 7.89
CA LEU A 143 -12.70 22.29 7.36
C LEU A 143 -11.38 22.31 6.59
N LEU A 144 -10.52 21.36 6.92
CA LEU A 144 -9.22 21.13 6.32
C LEU A 144 -9.09 19.65 5.98
N PHE A 145 -8.28 19.38 4.97
CA PHE A 145 -8.00 18.03 4.49
C PHE A 145 -6.52 17.73 4.67
N ALA A 146 -6.24 16.53 5.15
CA ALA A 146 -4.92 15.95 5.27
C ALA A 146 -5.03 14.44 5.02
N GLY A 147 -3.89 13.79 4.78
CA GLY A 147 -3.81 12.37 4.46
C GLY A 147 -2.87 12.11 3.29
N GLU A 148 -2.67 10.83 2.96
CA GLU A 148 -1.73 10.41 1.91
C GLU A 148 -2.10 11.00 0.54
N ALA A 149 -3.39 11.14 0.24
CA ALA A 149 -3.85 11.59 -1.06
C ALA A 149 -3.67 13.10 -1.30
N THR A 150 -3.34 13.89 -0.28
CA THR A 150 -3.25 15.35 -0.37
C THR A 150 -1.83 15.86 -0.54
N GLU A 151 -0.81 15.03 -0.32
CA GLU A 151 0.60 15.42 -0.45
C GLU A 151 1.12 15.14 -1.86
N SER A 152 1.52 16.16 -2.61
CA SER A 152 1.86 15.97 -4.02
C SER A 152 3.22 15.33 -4.27
N ALA A 153 4.20 15.59 -3.40
CA ALA A 153 5.53 15.03 -3.55
C ALA A 153 5.58 13.55 -3.17
N ARG A 154 4.75 13.13 -2.21
CA ARG A 154 4.82 11.80 -1.59
C ARG A 154 3.43 11.21 -1.30
N PHE A 155 2.51 11.31 -2.26
CA PHE A 155 1.21 10.62 -2.16
C PHE A 155 1.41 9.10 -2.09
N SER A 156 0.42 8.37 -1.57
CA SER A 156 0.45 6.92 -1.33
C SER A 156 1.42 6.46 -0.23
N THR A 157 2.03 7.38 0.52
CA THR A 157 3.04 7.05 1.54
C THR A 157 2.62 7.51 2.94
N VAL A 158 3.19 6.87 3.96
CA VAL A 158 2.95 7.21 5.37
C VAL A 158 3.56 8.56 5.71
N ASP A 159 4.80 8.82 5.27
CA ASP A 159 5.50 10.07 5.51
C ASP A 159 4.89 11.25 4.74
N GLY A 160 4.28 11.00 3.58
CA GLY A 160 3.43 11.99 2.91
C GLY A 160 2.17 12.34 3.72
N ALA A 161 1.50 11.33 4.30
CA ALA A 161 0.35 11.56 5.17
C ALA A 161 0.72 12.34 6.45
N ILE A 162 1.89 12.06 7.04
CA ILE A 162 2.41 12.81 8.19
C ILE A 162 2.68 14.27 7.78
N GLN A 163 3.36 14.49 6.66
CA GLN A 163 3.67 15.83 6.17
C GLN A 163 2.41 16.65 5.91
N SER A 164 1.38 16.07 5.27
CA SER A 164 0.13 16.78 5.03
C SER A 164 -0.62 17.11 6.32
N GLY A 165 -0.53 16.25 7.33
CA GLY A 165 -1.02 16.54 8.68
C GLY A 165 -0.36 17.76 9.31
N TRP A 166 0.98 17.87 9.22
CA TRP A 166 1.70 19.05 9.71
C TRP A 166 1.33 20.32 8.95
N LYS A 167 1.21 20.26 7.62
CA LYS A 167 0.77 21.41 6.80
C LYS A 167 -0.62 21.92 7.21
N ALA A 168 -1.58 21.02 7.44
CA ALA A 168 -2.92 21.39 7.87
C ALA A 168 -2.90 22.04 9.28
N ALA A 169 -2.09 21.52 10.19
CA ALA A 169 -1.92 22.08 11.53
C ALA A 169 -1.24 23.47 11.50
N ASP A 170 -0.18 23.63 10.72
CA ASP A 170 0.51 24.92 10.55
C ASP A 170 -0.43 25.98 9.97
N ARG A 171 -1.29 25.61 9.00
CA ARG A 171 -2.30 26.51 8.43
C ARG A 171 -3.29 27.00 9.48
N LEU A 172 -3.74 26.13 10.39
CA LEU A 172 -4.61 26.53 11.50
C LEU A 172 -3.92 27.48 12.46
N ILE A 173 -2.68 27.17 12.86
CA ILE A 173 -1.89 28.01 13.77
C ILE A 173 -1.72 29.40 13.17
N GLU A 174 -1.29 29.48 11.91
CA GLU A 174 -1.08 30.76 11.23
C GLU A 174 -2.35 31.57 11.06
N HIS A 175 -3.50 30.92 10.81
CA HIS A 175 -4.80 31.58 10.73
C HIS A 175 -5.18 32.22 12.08
N TYR A 176 -5.12 31.47 13.17
CA TYR A 176 -5.48 31.99 14.49
C TYR A 176 -4.47 33.00 15.05
N GLU A 177 -3.18 32.88 14.73
CA GLU A 177 -2.18 33.89 15.09
C GLU A 177 -2.44 35.23 14.40
N LYS A 178 -2.79 35.20 13.11
CA LYS A 178 -3.19 36.41 12.36
C LYS A 178 -4.47 37.03 12.93
N SER A 179 -5.46 36.20 13.27
CA SER A 179 -6.73 36.66 13.85
C SER A 179 -6.60 37.20 15.28
N SER A 180 -5.60 36.74 16.06
CA SER A 180 -5.42 37.12 17.47
C SER A 180 -4.53 38.35 17.68
N GLY A 181 -4.04 38.99 16.62
CA GLY A 181 -3.22 40.21 16.69
C GLY A 181 -1.91 40.07 17.48
N THR A 182 -1.44 38.84 17.76
CA THR A 182 -0.30 38.62 18.64
C THR A 182 1.02 38.74 17.88
N LEU A 183 1.58 39.95 17.90
CA LEU A 183 2.97 40.37 17.67
C LEU A 183 3.88 39.40 16.88
N HIS A 184 4.09 39.78 15.62
CA HIS A 184 4.97 39.21 14.58
C HIS A 184 6.48 39.10 14.94
N GLY A 185 6.89 39.35 16.19
CA GLY A 185 8.30 39.54 16.57
C GLY A 185 9.03 38.32 17.12
N GLU A 186 8.41 37.52 18.00
CA GLU A 186 9.19 36.63 18.88
C GLU A 186 9.25 35.15 18.42
N LYS A 187 8.30 34.68 17.60
CA LYS A 187 8.23 33.24 17.23
C LYS A 187 9.08 32.82 16.03
N LYS A 188 9.55 33.76 15.20
CA LYS A 188 10.40 33.45 14.03
C LYS A 188 11.74 32.82 14.44
N MET A 189 12.23 33.12 15.65
CA MET A 189 13.43 32.53 16.24
C MET A 189 13.27 31.06 16.64
N LEU A 190 12.09 30.62 17.09
CA LEU A 190 11.89 29.22 17.51
C LEU A 190 11.72 28.25 16.33
N ARG A 191 11.19 28.68 15.19
CA ARG A 191 11.10 27.82 13.97
C ARG A 191 12.47 27.59 13.33
N LEU A 192 13.36 28.59 13.34
CA LEU A 192 14.73 28.47 12.80
C LEU A 192 15.62 27.51 13.60
N LEU A 193 15.36 27.34 14.90
CA LEU A 193 16.08 26.40 15.75
C LEU A 193 15.68 24.92 15.52
N LYS A 194 14.48 24.65 15.00
CA LYS A 194 14.08 23.28 14.63
C LYS A 194 14.64 22.83 13.29
N THR A 195 14.84 23.75 12.34
CA THR A 195 15.40 23.43 11.02
C THR A 195 16.93 23.36 10.99
N SER A 196 17.62 23.83 12.05
CA SER A 196 19.09 23.79 12.15
C SER A 196 19.62 22.59 12.94
N GLY A 197 18.75 21.74 13.49
CA GLY A 197 19.12 20.55 14.27
C GLY A 197 19.26 19.24 13.48
N GLU A 198 19.02 19.24 12.17
CA GLU A 198 19.07 18.04 11.31
C GLU A 198 20.32 17.98 10.41
N SER A 199 21.38 18.74 10.73
CA SER A 199 22.66 18.64 10.04
C SER A 199 23.81 18.42 11.01
N THR A 200 23.95 17.18 11.49
CA THR A 200 25.22 16.52 11.85
C THR A 200 25.05 15.02 11.70
#